data_AF-A0A0S8JLF8-F1
#
_entry.id   AF-A0A0S8JLF8-F1
#
_cell.length_a   1.000
_cell.length_b   1.000
_cell.length_c   1.000
_cell.angle_alpha   90.00
_cell.angle_beta   90.00
_cell.angle_gamma   90.00
#
_symmetry.space_group_name_H-M   'P 1'
#
loop_
_entity.id
_entity.type
_entity.pdbx_description
1 polymer ?
#
loop_
_entity_poly.entity_id
_entity_poly.type
_entity_poly.pdbx_seq_one_letter_code
_entity_poly.pdbx_strand_id
1 'polypeptide(L)'
;MLGLPPAMYHVTETILFASLAGVLLVSHGSGHVDDDGVVINEVMANVAGRESGPGAPGDRNEFIELYNRSLQAIDVSGWIISDGDADDQIEAWMVQEQGEINDPDAVTGTTQIPSHGYAVILDREYAATDSMSDDPEPYDLPPQTVVLTVGNTTLGDGLSTTDPIFLCLPESPCIDTYGTPEIDDDGIPYDPGDGISMERLDPWLGDCEENWAPSSAAAGSTPGGANASATRIDLATVELDAVPQRVDIGDAVTLKAYVANLGRQTVDEFSVSFFRDLDLDYIKDSGEEIATATLPVSLERGDTTAVVHEWTPGTAGGTWIGAGVECTGDEDSTNDVASTFIAVGGQGAGVVLNEIMYRPLPSCSEWIELLNTRPQEISLEDFSIEDDDSARSHRLQSVFLASGAYLVLVDDSLEFVTEHSTVTPIAVPDGGLPSLDDIGDLLRLRDREGSVIDSVCYDHDWGGERGISLERVNPAFPSNDPHNWGSSVAHKGATPGKRNSIFLSQIAPRASLTVAPNPFSPDGDGRDDRTVIAIRLPSTRMKVRLHIFDPAGRPVRRLLEQEETGGEHSVVWDGRADDGRPLPVGIYVIYLEGLDDERGTAVRETCTVVLAKRLK
;
A
#
# COMPACT_ATOMS: atom_id res chain seq x y z
N MET A 1 25.30 -48.69 -36.26
CA MET A 1 25.36 -47.28 -36.71
C MET A 1 24.08 -46.60 -36.29
N LEU A 2 24.23 -45.37 -35.78
CA LEU A 2 23.22 -44.46 -35.23
C LEU A 2 22.06 -44.11 -36.18
N GLY A 3 20.92 -43.67 -35.61
CA GLY A 3 20.24 -42.44 -36.07
C GLY A 3 18.70 -42.44 -36.27
N LEU A 4 17.95 -42.09 -35.20
CA LEU A 4 16.80 -41.14 -35.05
C LEU A 4 15.58 -41.15 -36.06
N PRO A 5 14.49 -40.33 -35.87
CA PRO A 5 13.15 -40.64 -35.30
C PRO A 5 12.03 -40.24 -36.34
N PRO A 6 10.81 -39.67 -36.07
CA PRO A 6 9.93 -39.48 -34.88
C PRO A 6 8.41 -39.80 -35.13
N ALA A 7 7.54 -39.64 -34.13
CA ALA A 7 6.11 -39.27 -34.37
C ALA A 7 5.45 -38.64 -33.14
N MET A 8 4.77 -37.51 -33.37
CA MET A 8 3.99 -36.71 -32.43
C MET A 8 2.50 -37.15 -32.35
N TYR A 9 1.89 -36.71 -31.26
CA TYR A 9 0.54 -36.93 -30.73
C TYR A 9 -0.64 -36.45 -31.60
N HIS A 10 -1.81 -37.06 -31.38
CA HIS A 10 -3.12 -36.40 -31.23
C HIS A 10 -4.18 -37.43 -30.77
N VAL A 11 -4.87 -37.22 -29.64
CA VAL A 11 -6.28 -37.63 -29.43
C VAL A 11 -6.94 -36.75 -28.36
N THR A 12 -8.17 -36.30 -28.65
CA THR A 12 -9.12 -35.55 -27.82
C THR A 12 -10.22 -36.45 -27.22
N GLU A 13 -10.94 -35.90 -26.22
CA GLU A 13 -12.31 -36.20 -25.73
C GLU A 13 -12.53 -37.08 -24.46
N THR A 14 -12.86 -36.36 -23.38
CA THR A 14 -14.14 -36.31 -22.63
C THR A 14 -14.79 -37.56 -21.99
N ILE A 15 -14.67 -37.60 -20.64
CA ILE A 15 -15.64 -37.88 -19.54
C ILE A 15 -16.63 -39.07 -19.63
N LEU A 16 -16.57 -39.96 -18.62
CA LEU A 16 -17.73 -40.64 -18.04
C LEU A 16 -17.52 -40.99 -16.55
N PHE A 17 -18.49 -40.63 -15.71
CA PHE A 17 -18.58 -40.96 -14.27
C PHE A 17 -18.99 -42.42 -14.01
N ALA A 18 -18.41 -43.08 -13.00
CA ALA A 18 -19.04 -44.15 -12.22
C ALA A 18 -18.31 -44.40 -10.89
N SER A 19 -19.08 -44.77 -9.87
CA SER A 19 -18.76 -44.78 -8.44
C SER A 19 -18.18 -46.09 -7.89
N LEU A 20 -17.55 -45.92 -6.71
CA LEU A 20 -17.33 -46.84 -5.57
C LEU A 20 -16.48 -48.12 -5.69
N ALA A 21 -15.53 -48.16 -4.73
CA ALA A 21 -15.03 -49.30 -3.93
C ALA A 21 -13.77 -50.05 -4.40
N GLY A 22 -12.67 -49.79 -3.68
CA GLY A 22 -11.75 -50.86 -3.24
C GLY A 22 -10.25 -50.54 -3.24
N VAL A 23 -9.63 -50.78 -2.08
CA VAL A 23 -8.20 -51.09 -1.82
C VAL A 23 -7.31 -49.86 -1.58
N LEU A 24 -6.44 -49.73 -0.57
CA LEU A 24 -6.13 -50.39 0.71
C LEU A 24 -4.93 -49.59 1.27
N LEU A 25 -5.09 -49.04 2.47
CA LEU A 25 -4.10 -48.63 3.49
C LEU A 25 -2.62 -48.42 3.11
N VAL A 26 -2.12 -47.21 3.44
CA VAL A 26 -0.99 -47.10 4.38
C VAL A 26 -1.45 -46.23 5.54
N SER A 27 -1.89 -46.89 6.61
CA SER A 27 -2.02 -46.28 7.93
C SER A 27 -0.62 -46.13 8.54
N HIS A 28 -0.17 -44.90 8.78
CA HIS A 28 0.74 -44.63 9.89
C HIS A 28 -0.13 -44.35 11.11
N GLY A 29 -0.42 -45.40 11.87
CA GLY A 29 -0.87 -45.23 13.24
C GLY A 29 0.35 -45.03 14.12
N SER A 30 0.41 -43.92 14.84
CA SER A 30 0.20 -43.88 16.29
C SER A 30 0.90 -42.65 16.90
N GLY A 31 0.12 -41.80 17.55
CA GLY A 31 0.59 -40.74 18.43
C GLY A 31 -0.57 -39.84 18.81
N HIS A 32 -1.39 -40.28 19.77
CA HIS A 32 -2.13 -39.32 20.60
C HIS A 32 -1.13 -38.28 21.09
N VAL A 33 -1.36 -37.01 20.83
CA VAL A 33 -0.88 -35.99 21.76
C VAL A 33 -2.06 -35.79 22.70
N ASP A 34 -1.86 -36.15 23.96
CA ASP A 34 -2.85 -36.00 25.03
C ASP A 34 -3.24 -34.53 25.13
N ASP A 35 -4.48 -34.21 24.75
CA ASP A 35 -4.94 -32.84 24.45
C ASP A 35 -5.61 -32.12 25.64
N ASP A 36 -5.35 -32.62 26.85
CA ASP A 36 -5.85 -32.06 28.11
C ASP A 36 -4.66 -31.55 28.92
N GLY A 37 -4.60 -30.24 29.15
CA GLY A 37 -3.56 -29.64 29.99
C GLY A 37 -3.48 -28.12 29.86
N VAL A 38 -2.73 -27.52 30.76
CA VAL A 38 -2.40 -26.09 30.72
C VAL A 38 -1.06 -25.92 30.01
N VAL A 39 -0.96 -24.88 29.20
CA VAL A 39 0.22 -24.55 28.39
C VAL A 39 0.63 -23.10 28.61
N ILE A 40 1.89 -22.78 28.35
CA ILE A 40 2.40 -21.40 28.23
C ILE A 40 1.86 -20.84 26.92
N ASN A 41 1.25 -19.65 26.98
CA ASN A 41 0.56 -19.05 25.85
C ASN A 41 1.14 -17.70 25.43
N GLU A 42 1.66 -16.91 26.36
CA GLU A 42 2.25 -15.60 26.08
C GLU A 42 3.32 -15.28 27.12
N VAL A 43 4.41 -14.60 26.72
CA VAL A 43 5.51 -14.21 27.61
C VAL A 43 5.93 -12.77 27.34
N MET A 44 5.88 -11.91 28.38
CA MET A 44 6.40 -10.54 28.35
C MET A 44 7.66 -10.46 29.19
N ALA A 45 8.83 -10.48 28.54
CA ALA A 45 10.15 -10.35 29.17
C ALA A 45 10.85 -9.01 28.84
N ASN A 46 10.23 -8.14 28.04
CA ASN A 46 10.76 -6.82 27.68
C ASN A 46 9.67 -5.76 27.79
N VAL A 47 9.35 -5.38 29.01
CA VAL A 47 8.33 -4.35 29.31
C VAL A 47 8.70 -2.99 28.72
N ALA A 48 7.69 -2.18 28.39
CA ALA A 48 7.90 -0.93 27.68
C ALA A 48 8.66 0.14 28.47
N GLY A 49 9.61 0.81 27.83
CA GLY A 49 10.17 2.08 28.28
C GLY A 49 11.25 1.98 29.35
N ARG A 50 11.23 2.89 30.34
CA ARG A 50 12.27 2.99 31.39
C ARG A 50 12.24 1.85 32.41
N GLU A 51 11.24 1.00 32.29
CA GLU A 51 10.94 -0.13 33.15
C GLU A 51 11.65 -1.40 32.66
N SER A 52 12.25 -1.39 31.47
CA SER A 52 13.01 -2.51 30.91
C SER A 52 14.31 -2.82 31.66
N GLY A 53 14.56 -4.12 31.88
CA GLY A 53 15.84 -4.70 32.30
C GLY A 53 15.94 -5.11 33.78
N PRO A 54 16.87 -6.03 34.13
CA PRO A 54 16.91 -6.65 35.46
C PRO A 54 17.11 -5.66 36.60
N GLY A 55 16.18 -5.63 37.56
CA GLY A 55 16.21 -4.74 38.74
C GLY A 55 15.92 -3.27 38.43
N ALA A 56 15.37 -2.96 37.25
CA ALA A 56 14.77 -1.67 36.98
C ALA A 56 13.46 -1.53 37.79
N PRO A 57 13.01 -0.30 38.16
CA PRO A 57 11.80 -0.10 38.96
C PRO A 57 10.46 -0.57 38.34
N GLY A 58 10.48 -1.24 37.19
CA GLY A 58 9.29 -1.73 36.50
C GLY A 58 9.46 -3.11 35.85
N ASP A 59 10.40 -3.92 36.31
CA ASP A 59 10.40 -5.37 36.05
C ASP A 59 9.07 -6.03 36.49
N ARG A 60 8.36 -5.44 37.46
CA ARG A 60 7.04 -5.89 37.93
C ARG A 60 5.94 -6.08 36.86
N ASN A 61 6.11 -5.50 35.68
CA ASN A 61 5.15 -5.61 34.59
C ASN A 61 5.44 -6.83 33.69
N GLU A 62 6.48 -7.61 33.98
CA GLU A 62 6.72 -8.90 33.33
C GLU A 62 5.59 -9.89 33.64
N PHE A 63 5.29 -10.74 32.67
CA PHE A 63 4.27 -11.78 32.88
C PHE A 63 4.52 -13.03 32.06
N ILE A 64 3.97 -14.13 32.57
CA ILE A 64 3.80 -15.39 31.85
C ILE A 64 2.32 -15.74 31.85
N GLU A 65 1.75 -15.94 30.67
CA GLU A 65 0.38 -16.36 30.51
C GLU A 65 0.26 -17.86 30.31
N LEU A 66 -0.74 -18.44 30.97
CA LEU A 66 -1.15 -19.83 30.84
C LEU A 66 -2.53 -19.95 30.19
N TYR A 67 -2.69 -20.90 29.27
CA TYR A 67 -3.98 -21.26 28.67
C TYR A 67 -4.40 -22.68 29.02
N ASN A 68 -5.64 -22.87 29.47
CA ASN A 68 -6.20 -24.19 29.75
C ASN A 68 -6.92 -24.78 28.53
N ARG A 69 -6.30 -25.76 27.88
CA ARG A 69 -6.86 -26.44 26.69
C ARG A 69 -8.03 -27.38 27.00
N SER A 70 -8.22 -27.69 28.28
CA SER A 70 -9.13 -28.73 28.74
C SER A 70 -10.58 -28.24 28.83
N LEU A 71 -11.51 -29.19 28.70
CA LEU A 71 -12.95 -28.95 28.89
C LEU A 71 -13.37 -28.78 30.37
N GLN A 72 -12.42 -28.74 31.29
CA GLN A 72 -12.64 -28.62 32.74
C GLN A 72 -11.67 -27.60 33.32
N ALA A 73 -12.07 -26.98 34.43
CA ALA A 73 -11.16 -26.11 35.17
C ALA A 73 -9.98 -26.92 35.73
N ILE A 74 -8.78 -26.36 35.67
CA ILE A 74 -7.54 -26.97 36.19
C ILE A 74 -7.00 -26.13 37.33
N ASP A 75 -6.68 -26.82 38.43
CA ASP A 75 -5.99 -26.23 39.57
C ASP A 75 -4.48 -26.29 39.34
N VAL A 76 -3.86 -25.12 39.17
CA VAL A 76 -2.40 -24.99 39.01
C VAL A 76 -1.68 -24.73 40.33
N SER A 77 -2.37 -24.86 41.48
CA SER A 77 -1.76 -24.64 42.79
C SER A 77 -0.52 -25.50 42.97
N GLY A 78 0.59 -24.82 43.26
CA GLY A 78 1.84 -25.45 43.57
C GLY A 78 2.64 -25.97 42.37
N TRP A 79 2.15 -25.76 41.15
CA TRP A 79 2.94 -25.96 39.92
C TRP A 79 4.13 -25.01 39.91
N ILE A 80 5.14 -25.33 39.10
CA ILE A 80 6.42 -24.65 39.07
C ILE A 80 6.58 -23.95 37.71
N ILE A 81 7.00 -22.69 37.74
CA ILE A 81 7.57 -21.97 36.61
C ILE A 81 9.08 -21.89 36.82
N SER A 82 9.86 -22.08 35.77
CA SER A 82 11.30 -21.82 35.79
C SER A 82 11.69 -21.04 34.55
N ASP A 83 12.63 -20.11 34.69
CA ASP A 83 13.31 -19.37 33.62
C ASP A 83 14.63 -20.06 33.17
N GLY A 84 14.91 -21.25 33.73
CA GLY A 84 16.16 -21.97 33.53
C GLY A 84 17.23 -21.68 34.60
N ASP A 85 17.09 -20.61 35.38
CA ASP A 85 18.02 -20.19 36.42
C ASP A 85 17.43 -20.34 37.84
N ALA A 86 16.12 -20.14 38.00
CA ALA A 86 15.37 -20.30 39.24
C ALA A 86 14.06 -21.09 39.04
N ASP A 87 13.55 -21.68 40.13
CA ASP A 87 12.27 -22.40 40.16
C ASP A 87 11.32 -21.66 41.11
N ASP A 88 10.14 -21.30 40.62
CA ASP A 88 9.11 -20.59 41.38
C ASP A 88 7.78 -21.32 41.41
N GLN A 89 7.20 -21.36 42.60
CA GLN A 89 5.92 -22.02 42.82
C GLN A 89 4.77 -21.04 42.55
N ILE A 90 3.82 -21.46 41.71
CA ILE A 90 2.59 -20.72 41.41
C ILE A 90 1.67 -20.67 42.64
N GLU A 91 1.26 -19.45 42.97
CA GLU A 91 0.32 -19.10 44.04
C GLU A 91 -0.86 -18.29 43.50
N ALA A 92 -1.99 -18.32 44.21
CA ALA A 92 -3.09 -17.41 43.91
C ALA A 92 -2.72 -15.97 44.28
N TRP A 93 -3.18 -14.99 43.50
CA TRP A 93 -3.12 -13.59 43.91
C TRP A 93 -4.03 -13.34 45.11
N MET A 94 -3.49 -12.93 46.25
CA MET A 94 -4.23 -12.67 47.47
C MET A 94 -4.25 -11.16 47.76
N VAL A 95 -5.39 -10.51 47.58
CA VAL A 95 -5.52 -9.05 47.75
C VAL A 95 -4.98 -8.54 49.10
N GLN A 96 -5.06 -9.35 50.16
CA GLN A 96 -4.54 -8.96 51.48
C GLN A 96 -3.00 -8.97 51.58
N GLU A 97 -2.32 -9.65 50.66
CA GLU A 97 -0.87 -9.82 50.65
C GLU A 97 -0.19 -8.99 49.55
N GLN A 98 -0.68 -9.06 48.31
CA GLN A 98 -0.08 -8.37 47.16
C GLN A 98 -0.72 -7.02 46.81
N GLY A 99 -1.94 -6.76 47.29
CA GLY A 99 -2.68 -5.54 46.97
C GLY A 99 -3.85 -5.77 46.01
N GLU A 100 -4.65 -4.71 45.84
CA GLU A 100 -5.80 -4.69 44.93
C GLU A 100 -5.33 -4.33 43.54
N ILE A 101 -5.61 -5.20 42.56
CA ILE A 101 -5.34 -4.93 41.14
C ILE A 101 -6.37 -3.90 40.67
N ASN A 102 -5.91 -2.87 39.99
CA ASN A 102 -6.71 -1.79 39.43
C ASN A 102 -7.38 -2.18 38.11
N ASP A 103 -7.98 -3.38 38.08
CA ASP A 103 -8.73 -3.92 36.96
C ASP A 103 -9.96 -4.69 37.52
N PRO A 104 -11.19 -4.28 37.18
CA PRO A 104 -12.40 -4.91 37.71
C PRO A 104 -12.67 -6.32 37.16
N ASP A 105 -12.04 -6.70 36.06
CA ASP A 105 -12.23 -7.96 35.35
C ASP A 105 -11.25 -9.05 35.81
N ALA A 106 -10.19 -8.67 36.54
CA ALA A 106 -9.22 -9.55 37.18
C ALA A 106 -9.86 -10.47 38.25
N VAL A 107 -9.68 -11.79 38.10
CA VAL A 107 -10.14 -12.80 39.05
C VAL A 107 -8.99 -13.23 39.96
N THR A 108 -9.02 -12.79 41.22
CA THR A 108 -8.01 -13.09 42.24
C THR A 108 -8.49 -14.13 43.27
N GLY A 109 -7.59 -14.65 44.11
CA GLY A 109 -7.91 -15.55 45.22
C GLY A 109 -8.20 -17.00 44.81
N THR A 110 -7.82 -17.40 43.60
CA THR A 110 -8.00 -18.75 43.05
C THR A 110 -6.81 -19.16 42.20
N THR A 111 -6.51 -20.46 42.16
CA THR A 111 -5.56 -21.11 41.24
C THR A 111 -6.27 -21.95 40.18
N GLN A 112 -7.60 -21.84 40.10
CA GLN A 112 -8.43 -22.60 39.18
C GLN A 112 -8.59 -21.85 37.87
N ILE A 113 -7.88 -22.28 36.82
CA ILE A 113 -8.03 -21.73 35.48
C ILE A 113 -9.30 -22.34 34.86
N PRO A 114 -10.30 -21.56 34.42
CA PRO A 114 -11.51 -22.08 33.78
C PRO A 114 -11.20 -22.92 32.55
N SER A 115 -12.17 -23.74 32.12
CA SER A 115 -12.07 -24.44 30.83
C SER A 115 -11.92 -23.42 29.70
N HIS A 116 -10.92 -23.59 28.83
CA HIS A 116 -10.57 -22.61 27.78
C HIS A 116 -10.36 -21.19 28.31
N GLY A 117 -10.01 -21.06 29.60
CA GLY A 117 -9.70 -19.80 30.24
C GLY A 117 -8.20 -19.54 30.28
N TYR A 118 -7.88 -18.28 30.55
CA TYR A 118 -6.52 -17.76 30.67
C TYR A 118 -6.18 -17.47 32.12
N ALA A 119 -4.91 -17.60 32.45
CA ALA A 119 -4.35 -17.07 33.68
C ALA A 119 -3.07 -16.30 33.40
N VAL A 120 -2.91 -15.14 34.01
CA VAL A 120 -1.70 -14.32 33.90
C VAL A 120 -0.96 -14.42 35.22
N ILE A 121 0.29 -14.85 35.18
CA ILE A 121 1.19 -14.87 36.33
C ILE A 121 1.96 -13.56 36.32
N LEU A 122 1.71 -12.73 37.33
CA LEU A 122 2.36 -11.43 37.51
C LEU A 122 3.34 -11.48 38.68
N ASP A 123 4.33 -10.58 38.61
CA ASP A 123 5.20 -10.31 39.74
C ASP A 123 4.40 -9.90 40.97
N ARG A 124 4.92 -10.31 42.13
CA ARG A 124 4.26 -10.11 43.43
C ARG A 124 4.06 -8.62 43.75
N GLU A 125 4.89 -7.76 43.18
CA GLU A 125 4.89 -6.32 43.33
C GLU A 125 4.05 -5.57 42.28
N TYR A 126 3.37 -6.24 41.35
CA TYR A 126 2.59 -5.58 40.28
C TYR A 126 1.67 -4.47 40.81
N ALA A 127 0.87 -4.73 41.85
CA ALA A 127 -0.04 -3.74 42.45
C ALA A 127 0.63 -2.79 43.48
N ALA A 128 1.96 -2.71 43.51
CA ALA A 128 2.67 -1.84 44.44
C ALA A 128 2.48 -0.35 44.10
N THR A 129 2.17 0.46 45.10
CA THR A 129 1.86 1.89 44.95
C THR A 129 3.09 2.82 45.01
N ASP A 130 4.28 2.31 44.71
CA ASP A 130 5.48 3.13 44.75
C ASP A 130 5.57 4.12 43.58
N SER A 131 6.14 5.29 43.85
CA SER A 131 6.12 6.42 42.92
C SER A 131 7.19 6.36 41.83
N MET A 132 7.70 5.16 41.52
CA MET A 132 8.87 4.95 40.67
C MET A 132 8.53 4.40 39.28
N SER A 133 7.28 3.98 39.07
CA SER A 133 6.76 3.51 37.77
C SER A 133 6.03 4.63 37.02
N ASP A 134 6.26 4.69 35.71
CA ASP A 134 5.59 5.62 34.80
C ASP A 134 4.23 5.05 34.32
N ASP A 135 4.03 3.72 34.39
CA ASP A 135 2.78 3.01 34.05
C ASP A 135 2.55 1.79 34.97
N PRO A 136 1.90 1.97 36.14
CA PRO A 136 2.01 1.02 37.24
C PRO A 136 1.25 -0.30 37.05
N GLU A 137 0.20 -0.31 36.24
CA GLU A 137 -0.64 -1.48 35.94
C GLU A 137 -1.19 -1.31 34.50
N PRO A 138 -0.37 -1.57 33.46
CA PRO A 138 -0.66 -1.19 32.08
C PRO A 138 -1.69 -2.09 31.37
N TYR A 139 -1.99 -3.26 31.95
CA TYR A 139 -2.79 -4.29 31.31
C TYR A 139 -4.30 -4.11 31.58
N ASP A 140 -5.10 -4.18 30.52
CA ASP A 140 -6.56 -4.23 30.54
C ASP A 140 -7.00 -5.68 30.32
N LEU A 141 -7.29 -6.39 31.41
CA LEU A 141 -7.50 -7.84 31.40
C LEU A 141 -8.94 -8.18 30.98
N PRO A 142 -9.15 -9.13 30.05
CA PRO A 142 -10.49 -9.60 29.73
C PRO A 142 -11.23 -10.20 30.93
N PRO A 143 -12.57 -10.14 30.97
CA PRO A 143 -13.37 -10.78 32.02
C PRO A 143 -13.04 -12.27 32.17
N GLN A 144 -12.95 -12.73 33.43
CA GLN A 144 -12.61 -14.11 33.82
C GLN A 144 -11.12 -14.47 33.78
N THR A 145 -10.23 -13.52 33.46
CA THR A 145 -8.79 -13.73 33.55
C THR A 145 -8.39 -14.01 35.00
N VAL A 146 -7.80 -15.19 35.25
CA VAL A 146 -7.29 -15.54 36.58
C VAL A 146 -5.93 -14.90 36.78
N VAL A 147 -5.75 -14.13 37.85
CA VAL A 147 -4.45 -13.56 38.19
C VAL A 147 -3.75 -14.41 39.24
N LEU A 148 -2.53 -14.81 38.90
CA LEU A 148 -1.64 -15.64 39.69
C LEU A 148 -0.37 -14.86 40.02
N THR A 149 0.44 -15.40 40.93
CA THR A 149 1.76 -14.86 41.26
C THR A 149 2.69 -15.98 41.71
N VAL A 150 3.89 -15.62 42.14
CA VAL A 150 4.91 -16.51 42.70
C VAL A 150 5.25 -16.15 44.14
N GLY A 151 5.92 -17.07 44.84
CA GLY A 151 6.23 -16.90 46.27
C GLY A 151 7.33 -15.88 46.58
N ASN A 152 8.19 -15.56 45.61
CA ASN A 152 9.23 -14.54 45.69
C ASN A 152 8.78 -13.23 45.00
N THR A 153 9.71 -12.30 44.75
CA THR A 153 9.43 -10.94 44.24
C THR A 153 9.67 -10.78 42.74
N THR A 154 10.06 -11.85 42.05
CA THR A 154 10.40 -11.83 40.62
C THR A 154 9.99 -13.17 40.03
N LEU A 155 9.38 -13.17 38.85
CA LEU A 155 9.26 -14.36 38.01
C LEU A 155 10.66 -14.87 37.67
N GLY A 156 11.02 -16.04 38.19
CA GLY A 156 12.40 -16.52 38.13
C GLY A 156 13.33 -15.66 38.99
N ASP A 157 14.48 -15.27 38.42
CA ASP A 157 15.34 -14.22 38.98
C ASP A 157 15.23 -12.86 38.27
N GLY A 158 14.19 -12.72 37.42
CA GLY A 158 13.84 -11.58 36.57
C GLY A 158 13.94 -11.98 35.10
N LEU A 159 12.84 -11.89 34.34
CA LEU A 159 12.80 -12.46 32.99
C LEU A 159 13.73 -11.72 32.04
N SER A 160 14.56 -12.48 31.33
CA SER A 160 15.32 -12.00 30.19
C SER A 160 14.66 -12.42 28.88
N THR A 161 14.89 -11.63 27.83
CA THR A 161 14.45 -11.97 26.47
C THR A 161 15.10 -13.22 25.88
N THR A 162 16.09 -13.77 26.57
CA THR A 162 16.77 -15.02 26.20
C THR A 162 16.43 -16.20 27.12
N ASP A 163 15.57 -16.00 28.12
CA ASP A 163 15.30 -17.03 29.13
C ASP A 163 14.25 -18.03 28.64
N PRO A 164 14.56 -19.34 28.65
CA PRO A 164 13.58 -20.35 28.36
C PRO A 164 12.61 -20.50 29.54
N ILE A 165 11.32 -20.60 29.27
CA ILE A 165 10.31 -20.78 30.32
C ILE A 165 9.86 -22.24 30.36
N PHE A 166 9.89 -22.84 31.54
CA PHE A 166 9.41 -24.19 31.80
C PHE A 166 8.20 -24.16 32.71
N LEU A 167 7.11 -24.80 32.29
CA LEU A 167 5.96 -25.09 33.14
C LEU A 167 6.05 -26.53 33.61
N CYS A 168 6.15 -26.75 34.92
CA CYS A 168 6.35 -28.07 35.50
C CYS A 168 5.36 -28.37 36.63
N LEU A 169 5.00 -29.64 36.79
CA LEU A 169 4.18 -30.08 37.92
C LEU A 169 5.06 -30.24 39.18
N PRO A 170 4.52 -30.12 40.40
CA PRO A 170 5.32 -30.07 41.64
C PRO A 170 6.25 -31.28 41.90
N GLU A 171 5.98 -32.44 41.30
CA GLU A 171 6.77 -33.67 41.44
C GLU A 171 6.99 -34.42 40.09
N SER A 172 6.81 -33.75 38.95
CA SER A 172 6.80 -34.36 37.60
C SER A 172 7.74 -33.60 36.64
N PRO A 173 8.05 -34.12 35.42
CA PRO A 173 8.78 -33.33 34.44
C PRO A 173 7.94 -32.13 33.97
N CYS A 174 8.61 -31.19 33.32
CA CYS A 174 7.95 -30.07 32.68
C CYS A 174 6.98 -30.55 31.61
N ILE A 175 5.80 -29.93 31.61
CA ILE A 175 4.66 -30.29 30.77
C ILE A 175 4.54 -29.37 29.57
N ASP A 176 5.20 -28.21 29.60
CA ASP A 176 5.29 -27.30 28.48
C ASP A 176 6.50 -26.37 28.61
N THR A 177 6.93 -25.81 27.48
CA THR A 177 8.05 -24.88 27.40
C THR A 177 7.79 -23.72 26.44
N TYR A 178 8.49 -22.62 26.67
CA TYR A 178 8.78 -21.59 25.67
C TYR A 178 10.29 -21.47 25.54
N GLY A 179 10.84 -21.90 24.41
CA GLY A 179 12.28 -21.98 24.20
C GLY A 179 12.90 -23.23 24.80
N THR A 180 13.85 -23.83 24.08
CA THR A 180 14.51 -25.07 24.50
C THR A 180 15.89 -24.80 25.11
N PRO A 181 16.19 -25.34 26.30
CA PRO A 181 17.53 -25.23 26.87
C PRO A 181 18.44 -26.26 26.18
N GLU A 182 19.42 -25.74 25.45
CA GLU A 182 20.68 -26.37 25.08
C GLU A 182 20.85 -27.14 23.74
N ILE A 183 19.86 -27.44 22.88
CA ILE A 183 20.17 -28.19 21.62
C ILE A 183 19.26 -27.93 20.39
N ASP A 184 18.96 -26.69 20.00
CA ASP A 184 18.26 -26.46 18.73
C ASP A 184 18.67 -25.11 18.11
N ASP A 185 18.81 -25.08 16.79
CA ASP A 185 19.08 -23.87 15.98
C ASP A 185 17.72 -23.20 15.65
N ASP A 186 16.78 -23.18 16.61
CA ASP A 186 15.35 -22.81 16.45
C ASP A 186 15.06 -21.36 16.84
N GLY A 187 16.08 -20.58 17.23
CA GLY A 187 15.98 -19.13 17.30
C GLY A 187 15.10 -18.54 18.41
N ILE A 188 14.48 -19.36 19.28
CA ILE A 188 13.71 -18.93 20.46
C ILE A 188 14.38 -19.42 21.75
N PRO A 189 14.34 -18.64 22.85
CA PRO A 189 13.75 -17.32 23.00
C PRO A 189 14.54 -16.21 22.29
N TYR A 190 13.86 -15.14 21.87
CA TYR A 190 14.49 -13.93 21.35
C TYR A 190 13.74 -12.66 21.80
N ASP A 191 14.39 -11.51 21.63
CA ASP A 191 13.83 -10.20 21.96
C ASP A 191 12.85 -9.70 20.87
N PRO A 192 11.53 -9.64 21.14
CA PRO A 192 10.54 -9.13 20.21
C PRO A 192 10.57 -7.60 20.05
N GLY A 193 11.25 -6.88 20.96
CA GLY A 193 11.27 -5.42 21.04
C GLY A 193 10.64 -4.87 22.32
N ASP A 194 10.89 -3.58 22.57
CA ASP A 194 10.43 -2.84 23.74
C ASP A 194 8.89 -2.80 23.83
N GLY A 195 8.34 -3.38 24.90
CA GLY A 195 6.89 -3.46 25.16
C GLY A 195 6.14 -4.49 24.32
N ILE A 196 6.83 -5.45 23.71
CA ILE A 196 6.23 -6.48 22.86
C ILE A 196 6.36 -7.85 23.54
N SER A 197 5.27 -8.61 23.64
CA SER A 197 5.30 -9.98 24.14
C SER A 197 5.57 -11.00 23.02
N MET A 198 5.97 -12.19 23.43
CA MET A 198 6.02 -13.38 22.56
C MET A 198 4.74 -14.20 22.76
N GLU A 199 4.01 -14.44 21.68
CA GLU A 199 2.70 -15.09 21.66
C GLU A 199 2.78 -16.46 20.98
N ARG A 200 2.18 -17.47 21.61
CA ARG A 200 1.98 -18.79 21.00
C ARG A 200 0.89 -18.72 19.93
N LEU A 201 1.14 -19.31 18.77
CA LEU A 201 0.26 -19.16 17.60
C LEU A 201 -0.86 -20.22 17.59
N ASP A 202 -0.60 -21.40 18.13
CA ASP A 202 -1.57 -22.46 18.33
C ASP A 202 -1.25 -23.19 19.65
N PRO A 203 -2.11 -23.10 20.69
CA PRO A 203 -1.86 -23.75 21.97
C PRO A 203 -1.97 -25.28 21.92
N TRP A 204 -2.50 -25.85 20.84
CA TRP A 204 -2.55 -27.31 20.64
C TRP A 204 -1.27 -27.87 20.01
N LEU A 205 -0.41 -27.01 19.46
CA LEU A 205 0.92 -27.40 18.98
C LEU A 205 1.97 -27.29 20.09
N GLY A 206 3.05 -28.05 19.94
CA GLY A 206 4.18 -28.00 20.86
C GLY A 206 5.03 -26.73 20.69
N ASP A 207 6.04 -26.62 21.55
CA ASP A 207 7.05 -25.56 21.49
C ASP A 207 7.96 -25.74 20.27
N CYS A 208 7.87 -24.82 19.29
CA CYS A 208 8.77 -24.72 18.15
C CYS A 208 8.77 -23.29 17.59
N GLU A 209 9.84 -22.89 16.90
CA GLU A 209 9.99 -21.55 16.30
C GLU A 209 8.76 -21.11 15.48
N GLU A 210 8.17 -22.03 14.70
CA GLU A 210 7.04 -21.69 13.82
C GLU A 210 5.70 -21.52 14.57
N ASN A 211 5.69 -21.80 15.88
CA ASN A 211 4.52 -21.68 16.75
C ASN A 211 4.61 -20.50 17.74
N TRP A 212 5.60 -19.62 17.59
CA TRP A 212 5.72 -18.40 18.38
C TRP A 212 5.98 -17.19 17.48
N ALA A 213 5.40 -16.03 17.81
CA ALA A 213 5.70 -14.77 17.13
C ALA A 213 5.57 -13.58 18.09
N PRO A 214 6.18 -12.42 17.76
CA PRO A 214 5.96 -11.19 18.50
C PRO A 214 4.49 -10.76 18.36
N SER A 215 3.90 -10.22 19.42
CA SER A 215 2.52 -9.73 19.39
C SER A 215 2.29 -8.74 18.25
N SER A 216 1.20 -8.95 17.51
CA SER A 216 0.68 -8.01 16.51
C SER A 216 -0.33 -7.01 17.09
N ALA A 217 -0.63 -7.10 18.38
CA ALA A 217 -1.57 -6.20 19.05
C ALA A 217 -1.03 -4.76 19.08
N ALA A 218 -1.92 -3.77 18.94
CA ALA A 218 -1.54 -2.36 19.05
C ALA A 218 -0.98 -1.98 20.44
N ALA A 219 -1.37 -2.73 21.48
CA ALA A 219 -0.85 -2.59 22.85
C ALA A 219 0.49 -3.32 23.06
N GLY A 220 0.96 -4.11 22.08
CA GLY A 220 2.17 -4.91 22.16
C GLY A 220 2.02 -6.25 22.90
N SER A 221 0.84 -6.55 23.46
CA SER A 221 0.54 -7.82 24.16
C SER A 221 -0.97 -8.06 24.29
N THR A 222 -1.37 -9.27 24.69
CA THR A 222 -2.76 -9.70 24.88
C THR A 222 -3.04 -10.46 26.20
N PRO A 223 -2.54 -10.00 27.36
CA PRO A 223 -2.68 -10.74 28.61
C PRO A 223 -4.16 -10.98 28.99
N GLY A 224 -4.46 -12.22 29.34
CA GLY A 224 -5.79 -12.75 29.64
C GLY A 224 -6.67 -13.05 28.42
N GLY A 225 -6.15 -12.85 27.20
CA GLY A 225 -6.91 -12.84 25.95
C GLY A 225 -6.44 -13.87 24.93
N ALA A 226 -7.13 -13.92 23.78
CA ALA A 226 -6.63 -14.67 22.65
C ALA A 226 -5.49 -13.89 22.00
N ASN A 227 -4.35 -14.57 21.76
CA ASN A 227 -3.17 -14.00 21.13
C ASN A 227 -3.50 -13.35 19.79
N ALA A 228 -3.08 -12.09 19.60
CA ALA A 228 -3.33 -11.35 18.38
C ALA A 228 -2.67 -12.00 17.16
N SER A 229 -1.55 -12.70 17.38
CA SER A 229 -0.79 -13.40 16.35
C SER A 229 -1.38 -14.78 16.01
N ALA A 230 -2.41 -15.25 16.73
CA ALA A 230 -3.04 -16.55 16.57
C ALA A 230 -4.26 -16.56 15.63
N THR A 231 -4.44 -15.54 14.77
CA THR A 231 -5.59 -15.46 13.83
C THR A 231 -5.69 -16.72 12.97
N ARG A 232 -6.84 -17.39 13.06
CA ARG A 232 -7.06 -18.71 12.48
C ARG A 232 -7.56 -18.62 11.05
N ILE A 233 -8.55 -17.79 10.76
CA ILE A 233 -9.07 -17.59 9.40
C ILE A 233 -8.99 -16.09 9.12
N ASP A 234 -8.23 -15.74 8.09
CA ASP A 234 -8.03 -14.35 7.65
C ASP A 234 -7.74 -14.40 6.14
N LEU A 235 -8.76 -14.11 5.34
CA LEU A 235 -8.62 -13.97 3.89
C LEU A 235 -8.58 -12.50 3.53
N ALA A 236 -7.48 -12.09 2.92
CA ALA A 236 -7.34 -10.73 2.41
C ALA A 236 -7.52 -10.67 0.90
N THR A 237 -8.20 -9.64 0.40
CA THR A 237 -8.07 -9.25 -1.02
C THR A 237 -6.86 -8.34 -1.16
N VAL A 238 -5.72 -8.91 -1.54
CA VAL A 238 -4.43 -8.18 -1.54
C VAL A 238 -4.25 -7.26 -2.76
N GLU A 239 -4.92 -7.55 -3.88
CA GLU A 239 -4.83 -6.75 -5.10
C GLU A 239 -6.05 -6.94 -6.00
N LEU A 240 -6.42 -5.89 -6.73
CA LEU A 240 -7.43 -5.92 -7.79
C LEU A 240 -6.89 -5.30 -9.08
N ASP A 241 -6.79 -6.12 -10.11
CA ASP A 241 -6.45 -5.71 -11.48
C ASP A 241 -7.72 -5.51 -12.32
N ALA A 242 -7.71 -4.51 -13.20
CA ALA A 242 -8.68 -4.36 -14.28
C ALA A 242 -7.97 -4.17 -15.62
N VAL A 243 -8.19 -5.08 -16.57
CA VAL A 243 -7.48 -5.09 -17.85
C VAL A 243 -8.46 -5.14 -19.03
N PRO A 244 -8.45 -4.14 -19.93
CA PRO A 244 -7.67 -2.89 -19.87
C PRO A 244 -8.26 -1.90 -18.85
N GLN A 245 -7.41 -1.07 -18.22
CA GLN A 245 -7.84 0.03 -17.33
C GLN A 245 -8.58 1.16 -18.07
N ARG A 246 -8.61 1.11 -19.41
CA ARG A 246 -9.40 1.97 -20.28
C ARG A 246 -10.16 1.13 -21.29
N VAL A 247 -11.48 1.24 -21.27
CA VAL A 247 -12.40 0.43 -22.08
C VAL A 247 -13.51 1.33 -22.62
N ASP A 248 -13.97 1.12 -23.85
CA ASP A 248 -15.14 1.85 -24.35
C ASP A 248 -16.43 1.14 -23.89
N ILE A 249 -17.54 1.87 -23.78
CA ILE A 249 -18.85 1.24 -23.52
C ILE A 249 -19.06 0.07 -24.49
N GLY A 250 -19.45 -1.09 -23.94
CA GLY A 250 -19.74 -2.29 -24.72
C GLY A 250 -18.53 -3.19 -25.01
N ASP A 251 -17.31 -2.75 -24.71
CA ASP A 251 -16.13 -3.62 -24.72
C ASP A 251 -15.95 -4.28 -23.34
N ALA A 252 -15.37 -5.48 -23.31
CA ALA A 252 -15.15 -6.23 -22.08
C ALA A 252 -13.88 -5.75 -21.34
N VAL A 253 -13.96 -5.76 -20.01
CA VAL A 253 -12.84 -5.61 -19.08
C VAL A 253 -12.72 -6.88 -18.25
N THR A 254 -11.50 -7.39 -18.12
CA THR A 254 -11.15 -8.48 -17.22
C THR A 254 -10.85 -7.91 -15.85
N LEU A 255 -11.68 -8.20 -14.86
CA LEU A 255 -11.42 -7.94 -13.44
C LEU A 255 -10.73 -9.16 -12.83
N LYS A 256 -9.66 -8.96 -12.07
CA LYS A 256 -8.91 -10.03 -11.43
C LYS A 256 -8.54 -9.64 -10.00
N ALA A 257 -9.21 -10.25 -9.04
CA ALA A 257 -8.90 -10.10 -7.62
C ALA A 257 -7.90 -11.18 -7.19
N TYR A 258 -6.89 -10.82 -6.41
CA TYR A 258 -5.96 -11.74 -5.78
C TYR A 258 -6.34 -11.87 -4.31
N VAL A 259 -6.64 -13.09 -3.88
CA VAL A 259 -7.01 -13.41 -2.51
C VAL A 259 -5.88 -14.22 -1.88
N ALA A 260 -5.46 -13.84 -0.69
CA ALA A 260 -4.44 -14.52 0.09
C ALA A 260 -5.06 -15.06 1.38
N ASN A 261 -4.66 -16.25 1.80
CA ASN A 261 -4.93 -16.72 3.16
C ASN A 261 -3.80 -16.27 4.08
N LEU A 262 -4.05 -15.19 4.83
CA LEU A 262 -3.12 -14.67 5.84
C LEU A 262 -3.31 -15.38 7.19
N GLY A 263 -4.47 -16.00 7.39
CA GLY A 263 -4.78 -16.86 8.53
C GLY A 263 -4.04 -18.20 8.50
N ARG A 264 -4.11 -18.92 9.63
CA ARG A 264 -3.38 -20.19 9.82
C ARG A 264 -4.16 -21.45 9.42
N GLN A 265 -5.48 -21.38 9.32
CA GLN A 265 -6.34 -22.49 8.91
C GLN A 265 -6.58 -22.49 7.41
N THR A 266 -6.62 -23.69 6.84
CA THR A 266 -7.02 -23.87 5.45
C THR A 266 -8.48 -23.45 5.28
N VAL A 267 -8.74 -22.59 4.30
CA VAL A 267 -10.10 -22.18 3.91
C VAL A 267 -10.51 -22.97 2.69
N ASP A 268 -11.58 -23.76 2.79
CA ASP A 268 -12.05 -24.63 1.71
C ASP A 268 -13.14 -23.99 0.83
N GLU A 269 -13.77 -22.93 1.31
CA GLU A 269 -14.82 -22.20 0.60
C GLU A 269 -14.88 -20.74 1.03
N PHE A 270 -14.87 -19.83 0.05
CA PHE A 270 -15.07 -18.40 0.25
C PHE A 270 -15.76 -17.80 -0.99
N SER A 271 -16.25 -16.57 -0.87
CA SER A 271 -16.79 -15.82 -2.01
C SER A 271 -16.03 -14.54 -2.27
N VAL A 272 -15.97 -14.12 -3.53
CA VAL A 272 -15.48 -12.79 -3.92
C VAL A 272 -16.58 -12.06 -4.67
N SER A 273 -16.91 -10.87 -4.21
CA SER A 273 -17.88 -9.96 -4.81
C SER A 273 -17.15 -8.83 -5.53
N PHE A 274 -17.39 -8.66 -6.83
CA PHE A 274 -17.00 -7.48 -7.60
C PHE A 274 -18.14 -6.46 -7.60
N PHE A 275 -17.84 -5.20 -7.37
CA PHE A 275 -18.84 -4.13 -7.30
C PHE A 275 -18.29 -2.80 -7.81
N ARG A 276 -19.18 -1.88 -8.19
CA ARG A 276 -18.84 -0.50 -8.52
C ARG A 276 -19.03 0.34 -7.28
N ASP A 277 -17.96 0.90 -6.75
CA ASP A 277 -17.99 1.76 -5.58
C ASP A 277 -18.44 3.17 -6.02
N LEU A 278 -19.73 3.47 -5.85
CA LEU A 278 -20.35 4.70 -6.36
C LEU A 278 -20.28 5.86 -5.37
N ASP A 279 -20.17 5.58 -4.07
CA ASP A 279 -20.09 6.57 -3.01
C ASP A 279 -18.72 6.63 -2.30
N LEU A 280 -17.77 5.80 -2.73
CA LEU A 280 -16.36 5.80 -2.33
C LEU A 280 -16.14 5.40 -0.87
N ASP A 281 -17.00 4.55 -0.33
CA ASP A 281 -16.86 4.03 1.04
C ASP A 281 -16.18 2.65 1.10
N TYR A 282 -15.82 2.08 -0.05
CA TYR A 282 -15.20 0.77 -0.23
C TYR A 282 -16.05 -0.42 0.25
N ILE A 283 -17.34 -0.22 0.51
CA ILE A 283 -18.27 -1.24 0.95
C ILE A 283 -19.23 -1.56 -0.20
N LYS A 284 -19.49 -2.85 -0.45
CA LYS A 284 -20.45 -3.25 -1.48
C LYS A 284 -21.87 -2.89 -1.04
N ASP A 285 -22.47 -1.95 -1.75
CA ASP A 285 -23.81 -1.47 -1.42
C ASP A 285 -24.92 -2.01 -2.35
N SER A 286 -26.18 -1.83 -1.94
CA SER A 286 -27.34 -2.34 -2.72
C SER A 286 -27.50 -1.62 -4.06
N GLY A 287 -27.06 -2.25 -5.15
CA GLY A 287 -27.12 -1.72 -6.52
C GLY A 287 -25.75 -1.54 -7.19
N GLU A 288 -24.69 -1.80 -6.43
CA GLU A 288 -23.31 -1.70 -6.87
C GLU A 288 -22.75 -3.00 -7.43
N GLU A 289 -23.33 -4.13 -7.01
CA GLU A 289 -22.85 -5.47 -7.38
C GLU A 289 -22.75 -5.65 -8.90
N ILE A 290 -21.56 -6.05 -9.34
CA ILE A 290 -21.27 -6.48 -10.70
C ILE A 290 -21.50 -7.99 -10.79
N ALA A 291 -20.84 -8.74 -9.90
CA ALA A 291 -20.94 -10.19 -9.81
C ALA A 291 -20.36 -10.72 -8.50
N THR A 292 -20.81 -11.91 -8.09
CA THR A 292 -20.26 -12.64 -6.95
C THR A 292 -19.91 -14.07 -7.39
N ALA A 293 -18.73 -14.55 -7.00
CA ALA A 293 -18.26 -15.88 -7.29
C ALA A 293 -17.90 -16.62 -5.99
N THR A 294 -18.54 -17.77 -5.76
CA THR A 294 -18.17 -18.70 -4.68
C THR A 294 -17.16 -19.72 -5.20
N LEU A 295 -16.07 -19.91 -4.46
CA LEU A 295 -14.93 -20.72 -4.86
C LEU A 295 -14.76 -21.89 -3.89
N PRO A 296 -14.95 -23.15 -4.34
CA PRO A 296 -14.62 -24.34 -3.56
C PRO A 296 -13.12 -24.65 -3.74
N VAL A 297 -12.26 -23.71 -3.35
CA VAL A 297 -10.81 -23.82 -3.44
C VAL A 297 -10.27 -23.94 -2.03
N SER A 298 -9.51 -25.00 -1.77
CA SER A 298 -8.72 -25.15 -0.55
C SER A 298 -7.50 -24.24 -0.65
N LEU A 299 -7.48 -23.19 0.16
CA LEU A 299 -6.41 -22.21 0.24
C LEU A 299 -5.66 -22.44 1.55
N GLU A 300 -4.45 -23.03 1.47
CA GLU A 300 -3.61 -23.25 2.64
C GLU A 300 -3.02 -21.93 3.14
N ARG A 301 -2.44 -21.94 4.35
CA ARG A 301 -1.79 -20.75 4.92
C ARG A 301 -0.73 -20.18 3.96
N GLY A 302 -0.82 -18.89 3.69
CA GLY A 302 0.11 -18.16 2.83
C GLY A 302 -0.09 -18.40 1.34
N ASP A 303 -1.02 -19.27 0.95
CA ASP A 303 -1.37 -19.43 -0.46
C ASP A 303 -2.14 -18.22 -0.98
N THR A 304 -1.99 -18.00 -2.27
CA THR A 304 -2.74 -16.98 -3.01
C THR A 304 -3.47 -17.61 -4.18
N THR A 305 -4.66 -17.11 -4.47
CA THR A 305 -5.42 -17.48 -5.66
C THR A 305 -5.96 -16.24 -6.35
N ALA A 306 -6.28 -16.36 -7.63
CA ALA A 306 -6.84 -15.27 -8.41
C ALA A 306 -8.26 -15.61 -8.87
N VAL A 307 -9.17 -14.68 -8.63
CA VAL A 307 -10.57 -14.75 -9.05
C VAL A 307 -10.77 -13.81 -10.22
N VAL A 308 -11.21 -14.33 -11.36
CA VAL A 308 -11.33 -13.58 -12.61
C VAL A 308 -12.80 -13.44 -13.00
N HIS A 309 -13.20 -12.23 -13.37
CA HIS A 309 -14.53 -11.93 -13.89
C HIS A 309 -14.45 -11.04 -15.14
N GLU A 310 -15.24 -11.37 -16.17
CA GLU A 310 -15.40 -10.54 -17.36
C GLU A 310 -16.61 -9.63 -17.19
N TRP A 311 -16.39 -8.32 -17.21
CA TRP A 311 -17.44 -7.33 -17.08
C TRP A 311 -17.51 -6.43 -18.32
N THR A 312 -18.69 -5.91 -18.65
CA THR A 312 -18.90 -4.97 -19.75
C THR A 312 -19.60 -3.73 -19.22
N PRO A 313 -18.91 -2.59 -19.07
CA PRO A 313 -19.50 -1.39 -18.53
C PRO A 313 -20.59 -0.81 -19.46
N GLY A 314 -21.72 -0.44 -18.86
CA GLY A 314 -22.89 0.08 -19.58
C GLY A 314 -22.96 1.62 -19.65
N THR A 315 -22.10 2.32 -18.92
CA THR A 315 -22.11 3.78 -18.81
C THR A 315 -20.68 4.31 -18.91
N ALA A 316 -20.50 5.41 -19.65
CA ALA A 316 -19.23 6.12 -19.71
C ALA A 316 -18.97 6.90 -18.43
N GLY A 317 -17.70 7.17 -18.17
CA GLY A 317 -17.20 7.85 -16.97
C GLY A 317 -16.09 7.06 -16.28
N GLY A 318 -15.49 7.69 -15.28
CA GLY A 318 -14.66 7.00 -14.31
C GLY A 318 -15.52 6.19 -13.34
N THR A 319 -15.09 4.97 -13.00
CA THR A 319 -15.74 4.22 -11.92
C THR A 319 -14.67 3.49 -11.12
N TRP A 320 -14.77 3.59 -9.81
CA TRP A 320 -14.05 2.70 -8.90
C TRP A 320 -14.72 1.35 -8.91
N ILE A 321 -13.90 0.31 -8.89
CA ILE A 321 -14.31 -1.08 -8.84
C ILE A 321 -13.69 -1.66 -7.58
N GLY A 322 -14.52 -2.23 -6.72
CA GLY A 322 -14.11 -2.99 -5.56
C GLY A 322 -14.18 -4.49 -5.83
N ALA A 323 -13.33 -5.24 -5.13
CA ALA A 323 -13.45 -6.68 -4.96
C ALA A 323 -13.33 -6.98 -3.46
N GLY A 324 -14.38 -7.52 -2.87
CA GLY A 324 -14.42 -7.93 -1.47
C GLY A 324 -14.45 -9.44 -1.35
N VAL A 325 -13.59 -10.01 -0.51
CA VAL A 325 -13.65 -11.41 -0.11
C VAL A 325 -14.58 -11.55 1.10
N GLU A 326 -15.36 -12.62 1.13
CA GLU A 326 -16.24 -12.98 2.24
C GLU A 326 -15.99 -14.44 2.59
N CYS A 327 -15.54 -14.69 3.82
CA CYS A 327 -15.35 -16.02 4.39
C CYS A 327 -16.09 -16.15 5.72
N THR A 328 -16.64 -17.33 6.02
CA THR A 328 -17.27 -17.56 7.33
C THR A 328 -16.21 -17.69 8.39
N GLY A 329 -16.27 -16.84 9.41
CA GLY A 329 -15.33 -16.86 10.53
C GLY A 329 -14.01 -16.17 10.22
N ASP A 330 -13.97 -15.32 9.19
CA ASP A 330 -12.87 -14.37 9.00
C ASP A 330 -12.75 -13.47 10.24
N GLU A 331 -11.53 -13.37 10.77
CA GLU A 331 -11.22 -12.69 12.02
C GLU A 331 -10.64 -11.27 11.79
N ASP A 332 -10.27 -10.88 10.56
CA ASP A 332 -9.82 -9.52 10.21
C ASP A 332 -10.53 -8.94 8.97
N SER A 333 -11.66 -8.27 9.19
CA SER A 333 -12.42 -7.67 8.08
C SER A 333 -11.82 -6.37 7.52
N THR A 334 -10.67 -5.90 8.00
CA THR A 334 -10.08 -4.62 7.54
C THR A 334 -9.30 -4.76 6.25
N ASN A 335 -8.97 -5.99 5.85
CA ASN A 335 -8.15 -6.31 4.69
C ASN A 335 -8.93 -7.05 3.56
N ASP A 336 -10.25 -7.19 3.74
CA ASP A 336 -11.13 -7.96 2.85
C ASP A 336 -11.34 -7.34 1.46
N VAL A 337 -11.05 -6.04 1.30
CA VAL A 337 -11.40 -5.29 0.08
C VAL A 337 -10.17 -4.66 -0.58
N ALA A 338 -10.04 -4.87 -1.89
CA ALA A 338 -9.17 -4.07 -2.75
C ALA A 338 -9.99 -3.33 -3.81
N SER A 339 -9.51 -2.17 -4.24
CA SER A 339 -10.16 -1.36 -5.26
C SER A 339 -9.21 -0.96 -6.39
N THR A 340 -9.79 -0.70 -7.56
CA THR A 340 -9.07 -0.20 -8.74
C THR A 340 -9.97 0.73 -9.53
N PHE A 341 -9.38 1.68 -10.25
CA PHE A 341 -10.13 2.62 -11.07
C PHE A 341 -10.14 2.19 -12.54
N ILE A 342 -11.30 2.25 -13.18
CA ILE A 342 -11.38 2.10 -14.64
C ILE A 342 -11.96 3.35 -15.30
N ALA A 343 -11.39 3.71 -16.45
CA ALA A 343 -11.92 4.76 -17.31
C ALA A 343 -12.78 4.13 -18.41
N VAL A 344 -14.10 4.34 -18.36
CA VAL A 344 -15.02 3.91 -19.39
C VAL A 344 -15.25 5.05 -20.38
N GLY A 345 -14.68 4.92 -21.58
CA GLY A 345 -14.90 5.86 -22.67
C GLY A 345 -16.32 5.75 -23.22
N GLY A 346 -16.97 6.90 -23.47
CA GLY A 346 -18.13 6.94 -24.36
C GLY A 346 -17.70 6.51 -25.76
N GLN A 347 -18.37 5.51 -26.32
CA GLN A 347 -18.08 4.96 -27.65
C GLN A 347 -17.75 6.08 -28.65
N GLY A 348 -16.48 6.13 -29.06
CA GLY A 348 -16.05 6.87 -30.23
C GLY A 348 -16.23 8.38 -30.19
N ALA A 349 -16.07 9.07 -29.06
CA ALA A 349 -16.13 10.55 -29.01
C ALA A 349 -14.77 11.24 -29.27
N GLY A 350 -13.67 10.68 -28.77
CA GLY A 350 -12.30 11.11 -29.05
C GLY A 350 -12.02 12.61 -28.84
N VAL A 351 -12.72 13.25 -27.92
CA VAL A 351 -12.47 14.61 -27.43
C VAL A 351 -12.37 14.54 -25.93
N VAL A 352 -11.35 15.16 -25.36
CA VAL A 352 -11.02 15.06 -23.94
C VAL A 352 -10.73 16.43 -23.33
N LEU A 353 -10.93 16.57 -22.03
CA LEU A 353 -10.45 17.69 -21.22
C LEU A 353 -8.92 17.61 -21.13
N ASN A 354 -8.23 18.72 -21.39
CA ASN A 354 -6.77 18.73 -21.55
C ASN A 354 -6.04 19.74 -20.65
N GLU A 355 -6.60 20.91 -20.41
CA GLU A 355 -5.99 21.95 -19.57
C GLU A 355 -7.08 22.84 -18.97
N ILE A 356 -6.93 23.24 -17.71
CA ILE A 356 -7.94 23.98 -16.94
C ILE A 356 -7.27 25.17 -16.24
N MET A 357 -7.72 26.39 -16.53
CA MET A 357 -7.35 27.59 -15.78
C MET A 357 -8.51 27.97 -14.85
N TYR A 358 -8.54 27.36 -13.67
CA TYR A 358 -9.56 27.60 -12.66
C TYR A 358 -9.16 28.68 -11.63
N ARG A 359 -7.90 29.14 -11.65
CA ARG A 359 -7.41 30.24 -10.79
C ARG A 359 -6.65 31.31 -11.57
N PRO A 360 -7.30 32.07 -12.45
CA PRO A 360 -6.63 33.12 -13.22
C PRO A 360 -5.98 34.21 -12.34
N LEU A 361 -5.05 34.98 -12.93
CA LEU A 361 -4.56 36.22 -12.31
C LEU A 361 -5.70 37.26 -12.23
N PRO A 362 -5.60 38.28 -11.35
CA PRO A 362 -6.63 39.31 -11.26
C PRO A 362 -6.83 40.03 -12.61
N SER A 363 -8.08 40.11 -13.07
CA SER A 363 -8.49 40.67 -14.38
C SER A 363 -8.22 39.79 -15.60
N CYS A 364 -7.87 38.52 -15.37
CA CYS A 364 -7.86 37.47 -16.37
C CYS A 364 -9.08 36.55 -16.13
N SER A 365 -9.54 35.86 -17.17
CA SER A 365 -10.70 34.97 -17.12
C SER A 365 -10.32 33.50 -17.00
N GLU A 366 -11.23 32.71 -16.44
CA GLU A 366 -11.18 31.23 -16.45
C GLU A 366 -11.34 30.70 -17.88
N TRP A 367 -10.77 29.51 -18.12
CA TRP A 367 -10.92 28.81 -19.40
C TRP A 367 -10.66 27.32 -19.28
N ILE A 368 -11.23 26.56 -20.21
CA ILE A 368 -11.11 25.11 -20.32
C ILE A 368 -10.59 24.76 -21.72
N GLU A 369 -9.62 23.88 -21.83
CA GLU A 369 -9.12 23.38 -23.11
C GLU A 369 -9.57 21.95 -23.40
N LEU A 370 -10.06 21.74 -24.62
CA LEU A 370 -10.39 20.44 -25.19
C LEU A 370 -9.35 20.01 -26.22
N LEU A 371 -9.06 18.71 -26.27
CA LEU A 371 -8.19 18.09 -27.28
C LEU A 371 -8.97 17.04 -28.10
N ASN A 372 -8.92 17.15 -29.42
CA ASN A 372 -9.37 16.06 -30.30
C ASN A 372 -8.29 14.99 -30.44
N THR A 373 -8.50 13.83 -29.82
CA THR A 373 -7.62 12.66 -29.88
C THR A 373 -7.92 11.73 -31.06
N ARG A 374 -8.97 12.00 -31.86
CA ARG A 374 -9.27 11.21 -33.06
C ARG A 374 -8.24 11.45 -34.17
N PRO A 375 -8.04 10.48 -35.08
CA PRO A 375 -7.26 10.66 -36.31
C PRO A 375 -8.00 11.49 -37.38
N GLN A 376 -9.17 12.04 -37.08
CA GLN A 376 -10.05 12.74 -38.03
C GLN A 376 -10.63 14.01 -37.37
N GLU A 377 -11.03 14.98 -38.20
CA GLU A 377 -11.74 16.17 -37.74
C GLU A 377 -13.11 15.80 -37.16
N ILE A 378 -13.53 16.51 -36.11
CA ILE A 378 -14.83 16.34 -35.45
C ILE A 378 -15.56 17.68 -35.40
N SER A 379 -16.89 17.64 -35.57
CA SER A 379 -17.76 18.77 -35.23
C SER A 379 -18.16 18.67 -33.76
N LEU A 380 -17.95 19.75 -33.00
CA LEU A 380 -18.38 19.85 -31.60
C LEU A 380 -19.71 20.60 -31.47
N GLU A 381 -20.48 20.71 -32.57
CA GLU A 381 -21.82 21.30 -32.52
C GLU A 381 -22.70 20.53 -31.53
N ASP A 382 -23.37 21.28 -30.65
CA ASP A 382 -24.26 20.77 -29.59
C ASP A 382 -23.58 19.94 -28.49
N PHE A 383 -22.24 19.81 -28.49
CA PHE A 383 -21.51 19.32 -27.32
C PHE A 383 -21.71 20.30 -26.17
N SER A 384 -21.61 19.84 -24.93
CA SER A 384 -21.77 20.71 -23.76
C SER A 384 -20.73 20.46 -22.68
N ILE A 385 -20.42 21.52 -21.95
CA ILE A 385 -19.66 21.47 -20.70
C ILE A 385 -20.62 21.74 -19.54
N GLU A 386 -20.46 20.99 -18.44
CA GLU A 386 -21.28 21.07 -17.23
C GLU A 386 -20.36 21.02 -16.00
N ASP A 387 -20.71 21.75 -14.95
CA ASP A 387 -20.14 21.62 -13.61
C ASP A 387 -20.94 20.59 -12.78
N ASP A 388 -20.82 20.64 -11.45
CA ASP A 388 -21.60 19.78 -10.56
C ASP A 388 -23.11 20.10 -10.56
N ASP A 389 -23.52 21.32 -10.96
CA ASP A 389 -24.93 21.69 -11.17
C ASP A 389 -25.43 21.22 -12.55
N SER A 390 -25.82 19.95 -12.60
CA SER A 390 -26.44 19.32 -13.78
C SER A 390 -27.69 20.04 -14.35
N ALA A 391 -28.23 21.08 -13.70
CA ALA A 391 -29.32 21.90 -14.24
C ALA A 391 -28.86 22.95 -15.27
N ARG A 392 -27.54 23.19 -15.44
CA ARG A 392 -26.99 24.16 -16.40
C ARG A 392 -26.00 23.51 -17.36
N SER A 393 -26.38 23.46 -18.64
CA SER A 393 -25.57 22.87 -19.72
C SER A 393 -25.11 23.96 -20.67
N HIS A 394 -23.79 24.13 -20.82
CA HIS A 394 -23.16 25.18 -21.60
C HIS A 394 -22.78 24.64 -22.98
N ARG A 395 -23.66 24.86 -23.97
CA ARG A 395 -23.55 24.24 -25.30
C ARG A 395 -22.56 24.94 -26.20
N LEU A 396 -21.82 24.18 -26.99
CA LEU A 396 -20.90 24.68 -28.00
C LEU A 396 -21.63 24.97 -29.31
N GLN A 397 -21.32 26.12 -29.88
CA GLN A 397 -21.71 26.45 -31.24
C GLN A 397 -20.91 25.63 -32.25
N SER A 398 -21.33 25.64 -33.53
CA SER A 398 -20.70 24.84 -34.58
C SER A 398 -19.21 25.21 -34.74
N VAL A 399 -18.34 24.32 -34.26
CA VAL A 399 -16.88 24.40 -34.37
C VAL A 399 -16.34 23.06 -34.85
N PHE A 400 -15.44 23.10 -35.82
CA PHE A 400 -14.74 21.93 -36.33
C PHE A 400 -13.34 21.89 -35.73
N LEU A 401 -13.00 20.77 -35.12
CA LEU A 401 -11.72 20.56 -34.46
C LEU A 401 -10.95 19.46 -35.20
N ALA A 402 -9.86 19.85 -35.86
CA ALA A 402 -9.00 18.93 -36.60
C ALA A 402 -8.37 17.87 -35.68
N SER A 403 -7.87 16.78 -36.28
CA SER A 403 -7.16 15.73 -35.55
C SER A 403 -5.95 16.30 -34.79
N GLY A 404 -5.85 16.00 -33.49
CA GLY A 404 -4.77 16.47 -32.62
C GLY A 404 -4.79 17.98 -32.34
N ALA A 405 -5.84 18.70 -32.72
CA ALA A 405 -5.99 20.12 -32.47
C ALA A 405 -6.68 20.38 -31.12
N TYR A 406 -6.42 21.58 -30.59
CA TYR A 406 -6.93 22.08 -29.32
C TYR A 406 -8.03 23.12 -29.56
N LEU A 407 -9.03 23.16 -28.69
CA LEU A 407 -10.04 24.20 -28.63
C LEU A 407 -10.07 24.78 -27.21
N VAL A 408 -9.94 26.10 -27.08
CA VAL A 408 -10.07 26.78 -25.79
C VAL A 408 -11.47 27.38 -25.66
N LEU A 409 -12.18 26.97 -24.61
CA LEU A 409 -13.47 27.49 -24.19
C LEU A 409 -13.25 28.66 -23.22
N VAL A 410 -13.90 29.79 -23.47
CA VAL A 410 -13.70 31.04 -22.72
C VAL A 410 -15.04 31.74 -22.47
N ASP A 411 -15.10 32.57 -21.42
CA ASP A 411 -16.25 33.44 -21.16
C ASP A 411 -16.26 34.69 -22.05
N ASP A 412 -15.15 35.43 -22.07
CA ASP A 412 -14.97 36.63 -22.90
C ASP A 412 -13.81 36.43 -23.89
N SER A 413 -14.17 36.19 -25.15
CA SER A 413 -13.20 36.04 -26.24
C SER A 413 -12.30 37.27 -26.46
N LEU A 414 -12.77 38.49 -26.15
CA LEU A 414 -11.98 39.70 -26.33
C LEU A 414 -10.92 39.81 -25.23
N GLU A 415 -11.32 39.58 -23.97
CA GLU A 415 -10.41 39.56 -22.82
C GLU A 415 -9.32 38.51 -23.02
N PHE A 416 -9.70 37.26 -23.32
CA PHE A 416 -8.76 36.16 -23.52
C PHE A 416 -7.74 36.45 -24.64
N VAL A 417 -8.19 37.02 -25.76
CA VAL A 417 -7.30 37.36 -26.89
C VAL A 417 -6.33 38.49 -26.55
N THR A 418 -6.65 39.38 -25.60
CA THR A 418 -5.68 40.40 -25.16
C THR A 418 -4.43 39.79 -24.52
N GLU A 419 -4.57 38.63 -23.87
CA GLU A 419 -3.50 37.92 -23.16
C GLU A 419 -2.89 36.81 -24.02
N HIS A 420 -3.73 36.15 -24.81
CA HIS A 420 -3.44 34.96 -25.61
C HIS A 420 -3.68 35.17 -27.11
N SER A 421 -3.24 36.31 -27.65
CA SER A 421 -3.50 36.76 -29.04
C SER A 421 -3.19 35.79 -30.20
N THR A 422 -2.45 34.70 -29.95
CA THR A 422 -2.10 33.69 -30.97
C THR A 422 -2.92 32.41 -30.87
N VAL A 423 -3.78 32.26 -29.87
CA VAL A 423 -4.54 31.03 -29.61
C VAL A 423 -5.79 30.98 -30.49
N THR A 424 -5.93 29.90 -31.25
CA THR A 424 -7.06 29.65 -32.14
C THR A 424 -7.14 28.14 -32.46
N PRO A 425 -8.35 27.54 -32.57
CA PRO A 425 -9.67 28.14 -32.34
C PRO A 425 -9.97 28.42 -30.85
N ILE A 426 -10.84 29.40 -30.62
CA ILE A 426 -11.48 29.66 -29.32
C ILE A 426 -13.00 29.63 -29.52
N ALA A 427 -13.75 29.23 -28.49
CA ALA A 427 -15.22 29.24 -28.51
C ALA A 427 -15.77 29.80 -27.20
N VAL A 428 -16.92 30.47 -27.31
CA VAL A 428 -17.72 30.91 -26.15
C VAL A 428 -18.96 30.03 -26.11
N PRO A 429 -19.12 29.15 -25.10
CA PRO A 429 -20.33 28.35 -24.98
C PRO A 429 -21.57 29.22 -24.76
N ASP A 430 -22.75 28.69 -25.09
CA ASP A 430 -24.02 29.36 -24.88
C ASP A 430 -24.23 29.61 -23.37
N GLY A 431 -24.32 30.89 -23.00
CA GLY A 431 -24.46 31.30 -21.60
C GLY A 431 -23.14 31.49 -20.85
N GLY A 432 -21.99 31.33 -21.51
CA GLY A 432 -20.65 31.44 -20.90
C GLY A 432 -20.08 30.07 -20.51
N LEU A 433 -18.99 30.06 -19.77
CA LEU A 433 -18.46 28.88 -19.07
C LEU A 433 -19.25 28.59 -17.79
N PRO A 434 -19.23 27.34 -17.29
CA PRO A 434 -19.57 27.08 -15.91
C PRO A 434 -18.59 27.82 -14.99
N SER A 435 -19.01 28.07 -13.75
CA SER A 435 -18.13 28.66 -12.74
C SER A 435 -17.14 27.59 -12.30
N LEU A 436 -15.84 27.84 -12.39
CA LEU A 436 -14.83 26.88 -11.91
C LEU A 436 -14.48 27.18 -10.45
N ASP A 437 -14.69 26.21 -9.56
CA ASP A 437 -14.38 26.43 -8.14
C ASP A 437 -12.87 26.39 -7.85
N ASP A 438 -12.41 27.37 -7.06
CA ASP A 438 -11.01 27.58 -6.66
C ASP A 438 -10.45 26.41 -5.83
N ILE A 439 -11.26 25.54 -5.24
CA ILE A 439 -10.81 24.46 -4.33
C ILE A 439 -10.89 23.08 -5.00
N GLY A 440 -11.81 22.92 -5.96
CA GLY A 440 -12.06 21.68 -6.67
C GLY A 440 -13.46 21.71 -7.25
N ASP A 441 -13.66 21.03 -8.38
CA ASP A 441 -14.94 21.00 -9.09
C ASP A 441 -15.05 19.78 -10.01
N LEU A 442 -16.28 19.45 -10.40
CA LEU A 442 -16.58 18.36 -11.32
C LEU A 442 -16.98 18.89 -12.69
N LEU A 443 -16.08 18.75 -13.66
CA LEU A 443 -16.36 19.06 -15.06
C LEU A 443 -16.77 17.82 -15.84
N ARG A 444 -17.84 17.95 -16.62
CA ARG A 444 -18.35 16.92 -17.54
C ARG A 444 -18.44 17.47 -18.95
N LEU A 445 -17.80 16.79 -19.89
CA LEU A 445 -17.95 17.01 -21.33
C LEU A 445 -18.97 16.01 -21.88
N ARG A 446 -20.03 16.51 -22.52
CA ARG A 446 -21.04 15.68 -23.19
C ARG A 446 -21.04 15.86 -24.70
N ASP A 447 -21.35 14.79 -25.40
CA ASP A 447 -21.67 14.85 -26.83
C ASP A 447 -23.07 15.46 -27.09
N ARG A 448 -23.39 15.66 -28.37
CA ARG A 448 -24.70 16.18 -28.81
C ARG A 448 -25.88 15.25 -28.46
N GLU A 449 -25.63 13.97 -28.21
CA GLU A 449 -26.63 13.01 -27.75
C GLU A 449 -26.84 13.07 -26.22
N GLY A 450 -26.02 13.82 -25.50
CA GLY A 450 -26.07 14.01 -24.05
C GLY A 450 -25.25 12.97 -23.26
N SER A 451 -24.50 12.10 -23.93
CA SER A 451 -23.63 11.12 -23.29
C SER A 451 -22.39 11.82 -22.74
N VAL A 452 -21.97 11.48 -21.53
CA VAL A 452 -20.67 11.94 -21.00
C VAL A 452 -19.56 11.25 -21.79
N ILE A 453 -18.65 12.05 -22.35
CA ILE A 453 -17.53 11.55 -23.16
C ILE A 453 -16.17 11.77 -22.49
N ASP A 454 -16.09 12.74 -21.59
CA ASP A 454 -14.99 12.89 -20.65
C ASP A 454 -15.47 13.59 -19.37
N SER A 455 -14.83 13.34 -18.23
CA SER A 455 -15.11 14.05 -16.99
C SER A 455 -13.91 14.07 -16.06
N VAL A 456 -13.76 15.14 -15.29
CA VAL A 456 -12.71 15.30 -14.27
C VAL A 456 -13.29 15.96 -13.03
N CYS A 457 -13.12 15.32 -11.88
CA CYS A 457 -13.28 15.91 -10.56
C CYS A 457 -11.91 16.39 -10.12
N TYR A 458 -11.54 17.65 -10.43
CA TYR A 458 -10.22 18.16 -10.07
C TYR A 458 -10.23 18.69 -8.65
N ASP A 459 -9.09 18.57 -7.97
CA ASP A 459 -8.86 19.15 -6.63
C ASP A 459 -7.69 20.12 -6.70
N HIS A 460 -7.69 21.15 -5.85
CA HIS A 460 -6.59 22.08 -5.76
C HIS A 460 -5.23 21.49 -5.42
N ASP A 461 -5.21 20.33 -4.76
CA ASP A 461 -3.97 19.63 -4.41
C ASP A 461 -3.28 19.02 -5.65
N TRP A 462 -3.99 18.90 -6.78
CA TRP A 462 -3.42 18.37 -8.03
C TRP A 462 -2.51 19.38 -8.74
N GLY A 463 -2.50 20.64 -8.31
CA GLY A 463 -1.77 21.75 -8.93
C GLY A 463 -2.70 22.82 -9.48
N GLY A 464 -2.16 23.80 -10.19
CA GLY A 464 -2.91 24.96 -10.68
C GLY A 464 -2.96 26.10 -9.65
N GLU A 465 -1.81 26.69 -9.36
CA GLU A 465 -1.74 27.90 -8.52
C GLU A 465 -2.32 29.13 -9.24
N ARG A 466 -2.42 30.26 -8.54
CA ARG A 466 -2.93 31.49 -9.13
C ARG A 466 -2.10 31.94 -10.34
N GLY A 467 -2.72 31.96 -11.52
CA GLY A 467 -2.09 32.27 -12.80
C GLY A 467 -1.38 31.10 -13.46
N ILE A 468 -1.50 29.89 -12.90
CA ILE A 468 -0.91 28.66 -13.41
C ILE A 468 -2.04 27.68 -13.70
N SER A 469 -2.14 27.16 -14.93
CA SER A 469 -3.15 26.17 -15.29
C SER A 469 -2.82 24.78 -14.72
N LEU A 470 -3.87 24.00 -14.51
CA LEU A 470 -3.81 22.55 -14.31
C LEU A 470 -3.78 21.88 -15.69
N GLU A 471 -2.67 21.24 -16.02
CA GLU A 471 -2.44 20.55 -17.28
C GLU A 471 -2.60 19.05 -17.12
N ARG A 472 -3.17 18.38 -18.13
CA ARG A 472 -3.16 16.92 -18.21
C ARG A 472 -1.81 16.41 -18.71
N VAL A 473 -1.25 15.41 -18.05
CA VAL A 473 0.04 14.78 -18.42
C VAL A 473 -0.12 13.97 -19.70
N ASN A 474 -1.13 13.11 -19.78
CA ASN A 474 -1.38 12.34 -20.99
C ASN A 474 -2.89 12.15 -21.21
N PRO A 475 -3.44 12.61 -22.35
CA PRO A 475 -4.83 12.43 -22.73
C PRO A 475 -5.22 10.95 -22.98
N ALA A 476 -4.24 10.03 -23.03
CA ALA A 476 -4.50 8.60 -23.09
C ALA A 476 -4.72 7.95 -21.71
N PHE A 477 -4.28 8.59 -20.62
CA PHE A 477 -4.46 8.10 -19.25
C PHE A 477 -5.80 8.59 -18.66
N PRO A 478 -6.34 7.94 -17.61
CA PRO A 478 -7.61 8.32 -17.00
C PRO A 478 -7.69 9.81 -16.61
N SER A 479 -8.87 10.41 -16.80
CA SER A 479 -9.10 11.83 -16.49
C SER A 479 -9.28 12.11 -15.00
N ASN A 480 -9.65 11.11 -14.19
CA ASN A 480 -9.80 11.27 -12.73
C ASN A 480 -8.62 10.65 -11.95
N ASP A 481 -7.54 10.28 -12.64
CA ASP A 481 -6.29 9.95 -11.95
C ASP A 481 -5.59 11.27 -11.57
N PRO A 482 -5.43 11.60 -10.27
CA PRO A 482 -4.78 12.82 -9.83
C PRO A 482 -3.35 12.96 -10.39
N HIS A 483 -2.65 11.84 -10.60
CA HIS A 483 -1.27 11.85 -11.10
C HIS A 483 -1.18 12.13 -12.61
N ASN A 484 -2.32 12.12 -13.31
CA ASN A 484 -2.41 12.50 -14.71
C ASN A 484 -2.64 14.01 -14.87
N TRP A 485 -2.57 14.79 -13.79
CA TRP A 485 -2.66 16.24 -13.81
C TRP A 485 -1.49 16.88 -13.06
N GLY A 486 -1.23 18.14 -13.34
CA GLY A 486 -0.19 18.90 -12.66
C GLY A 486 -0.16 20.36 -13.07
N SER A 487 0.49 21.20 -12.26
CA SER A 487 0.73 22.61 -12.61
C SER A 487 1.55 22.75 -13.89
N SER A 488 1.15 23.67 -14.77
CA SER A 488 1.96 24.08 -15.91
C SER A 488 3.35 24.54 -15.47
N VAL A 489 4.38 24.05 -16.16
CA VAL A 489 5.77 24.50 -16.02
C VAL A 489 6.19 25.43 -17.16
N ALA A 490 5.24 25.86 -18.01
CA ALA A 490 5.51 26.85 -19.04
C ALA A 490 5.83 28.21 -18.41
N HIS A 491 6.74 28.98 -19.02
CA HIS A 491 7.11 30.32 -18.53
C HIS A 491 5.90 31.27 -18.35
N LYS A 492 4.81 31.06 -19.10
CA LYS A 492 3.59 31.87 -19.00
C LYS A 492 2.56 31.32 -17.99
N GLY A 493 2.88 30.23 -17.30
CA GLY A 493 1.98 29.52 -16.40
C GLY A 493 0.92 28.69 -17.10
N ALA A 494 0.89 28.61 -18.44
CA ALA A 494 -0.10 27.81 -19.17
C ALA A 494 0.33 27.53 -20.62
N THR A 495 -0.34 26.57 -21.27
CA THR A 495 -0.12 26.17 -22.66
C THR A 495 -1.34 26.20 -23.59
N PRO A 496 -2.25 27.20 -23.50
CA PRO A 496 -3.46 27.20 -24.32
C PRO A 496 -3.14 27.16 -25.82
N GLY A 497 -3.86 26.30 -26.54
CA GLY A 497 -3.72 26.00 -27.95
C GLY A 497 -2.48 25.17 -28.31
N LYS A 498 -1.78 24.58 -27.34
CA LYS A 498 -0.51 23.87 -27.54
C LYS A 498 -0.45 22.59 -26.70
N ARG A 499 0.58 21.79 -26.97
CA ARG A 499 0.89 20.65 -26.12
C ARG A 499 1.27 21.11 -24.72
N ASN A 500 0.63 20.50 -23.72
CA ASN A 500 0.93 20.65 -22.31
C ASN A 500 2.43 20.56 -22.03
N SER A 501 2.89 21.46 -21.18
CA SER A 501 4.29 21.55 -20.75
C SER A 501 4.75 20.33 -19.98
N ILE A 502 3.82 19.65 -19.29
CA ILE A 502 4.06 18.40 -18.56
C ILE A 502 3.69 17.14 -19.37
N PHE A 503 3.45 17.26 -20.68
CA PHE A 503 2.99 16.13 -21.49
C PHE A 503 3.99 14.97 -21.55
N LEU A 504 3.53 13.75 -21.28
CA LEU A 504 4.36 12.53 -21.36
C LEU A 504 3.66 11.39 -22.07
N SER A 505 4.26 10.93 -23.17
CA SER A 505 3.70 9.82 -23.95
C SER A 505 3.67 8.47 -23.21
N GLN A 506 4.60 8.24 -22.29
CA GLN A 506 4.71 7.05 -21.44
C GLN A 506 5.44 7.44 -20.15
N ILE A 507 4.96 6.98 -18.99
CA ILE A 507 5.74 7.03 -17.74
C ILE A 507 6.85 5.98 -17.89
N ALA A 508 8.11 6.39 -17.82
CA ALA A 508 9.21 5.43 -17.93
C ALA A 508 9.18 4.53 -16.68
N PRO A 509 9.33 3.20 -16.80
CA PRO A 509 9.30 2.32 -15.62
C PRO A 509 10.48 2.58 -14.67
N ARG A 510 11.54 3.24 -15.16
CA ARG A 510 12.74 3.64 -14.40
C ARG A 510 13.27 4.97 -14.90
N ALA A 511 13.98 5.67 -14.02
CA ALA A 511 14.74 6.84 -14.44
C ALA A 511 15.84 6.44 -15.45
N SER A 512 16.20 7.36 -16.34
CA SER A 512 17.37 7.17 -17.21
C SER A 512 18.03 8.50 -17.58
N LEU A 513 19.34 8.45 -17.79
CA LEU A 513 20.15 9.56 -18.28
C LEU A 513 20.82 9.16 -19.59
N THR A 514 20.65 9.98 -20.62
CA THR A 514 21.37 9.82 -21.89
C THR A 514 22.05 11.12 -22.28
N VAL A 515 23.23 11.02 -22.89
CA VAL A 515 24.08 12.18 -23.19
C VAL A 515 24.55 12.10 -24.63
N ALA A 516 24.25 13.13 -25.42
CA ALA A 516 24.66 13.21 -26.82
C ALA A 516 24.91 14.66 -27.26
N PRO A 517 25.99 14.92 -28.02
CA PRO A 517 27.08 14.01 -28.38
C PRO A 517 27.96 13.61 -27.19
N ASN A 518 28.51 12.38 -27.21
CA ASN A 518 29.47 11.88 -26.22
C ASN A 518 30.50 10.96 -26.92
N PRO A 519 31.77 11.38 -27.07
CA PRO A 519 32.37 12.62 -26.57
C PRO A 519 31.85 13.90 -27.27
N PHE A 520 32.01 15.05 -26.61
CA PHE A 520 31.81 16.39 -27.21
C PHE A 520 33.08 17.24 -27.06
N SER A 521 33.25 18.29 -27.90
CA SER A 521 34.48 19.08 -28.02
C SER A 521 34.17 20.58 -28.06
N PRO A 522 34.11 21.27 -26.91
CA PRO A 522 33.82 22.71 -26.81
C PRO A 522 35.01 23.57 -27.24
N ASP A 523 35.31 23.63 -28.54
CA ASP A 523 36.44 24.38 -29.12
C ASP A 523 36.01 25.63 -29.94
N GLY A 524 34.70 25.85 -30.08
CA GLY A 524 34.10 26.98 -30.74
C GLY A 524 34.10 26.88 -32.27
N ASP A 525 34.28 25.68 -32.83
CA ASP A 525 34.26 25.45 -34.27
C ASP A 525 32.85 25.26 -34.87
N GLY A 526 31.82 25.26 -34.01
CA GLY A 526 30.42 25.10 -34.37
C GLY A 526 29.95 23.65 -34.44
N ARG A 527 30.79 22.67 -34.08
CA ARG A 527 30.46 21.24 -34.08
C ARG A 527 30.73 20.64 -32.71
N ASP A 528 29.75 19.90 -32.19
CA ASP A 528 29.84 19.20 -30.90
C ASP A 528 30.34 20.10 -29.74
N ASP A 529 30.07 21.40 -29.81
CA ASP A 529 30.49 22.40 -28.83
C ASP A 529 29.73 22.31 -27.50
N ARG A 530 28.63 21.55 -27.50
CA ARG A 530 27.74 21.34 -26.36
C ARG A 530 27.22 19.91 -26.41
N THR A 531 26.90 19.36 -25.25
CA THR A 531 26.14 18.12 -25.13
C THR A 531 24.75 18.39 -24.58
N VAL A 532 23.80 17.57 -25.00
CA VAL A 532 22.46 17.50 -24.41
C VAL A 532 22.41 16.30 -23.46
N ILE A 533 21.90 16.53 -22.27
CA ILE A 533 21.62 15.52 -21.25
C ILE A 533 20.11 15.33 -21.25
N ALA A 534 19.63 14.22 -21.80
CA ALA A 534 18.22 13.86 -21.77
C ALA A 534 17.97 12.98 -20.53
N ILE A 535 17.02 13.42 -19.72
CA ILE A 535 16.57 12.83 -18.48
C ILE A 535 15.20 12.24 -18.74
N ARG A 536 14.95 10.99 -18.33
CA ARG A 536 13.60 10.42 -18.27
C ARG A 536 13.34 9.99 -16.84
N LEU A 537 12.23 10.40 -16.26
CA LEU A 537 11.85 10.12 -14.87
C LEU A 537 10.63 9.18 -14.83
N PRO A 538 10.51 8.34 -13.78
CA PRO A 538 9.39 7.43 -13.61
C PRO A 538 8.18 8.07 -12.93
N SER A 539 8.23 9.38 -12.69
CA SER A 539 7.11 10.16 -12.17
C SER A 539 6.99 11.49 -12.92
N THR A 540 5.79 12.05 -12.85
CA THR A 540 5.34 13.30 -13.46
C THR A 540 5.72 14.52 -12.60
N ARG A 541 6.04 14.29 -11.32
CA ARG A 541 6.48 15.31 -10.38
C ARG A 541 7.61 14.76 -9.49
N MET A 542 8.83 15.23 -9.70
CA MET A 542 9.97 14.93 -8.83
C MET A 542 10.79 16.19 -8.58
N LYS A 543 11.27 16.38 -7.35
CA LYS A 543 12.32 17.34 -7.05
C LYS A 543 13.65 16.76 -7.50
N VAL A 544 14.27 17.35 -8.53
CA VAL A 544 15.51 16.83 -9.10
C VAL A 544 16.74 17.68 -8.79
N ARG A 545 17.88 16.99 -8.66
CA ARG A 545 19.22 17.57 -8.67
C ARG A 545 20.04 16.91 -9.75
N LEU A 546 20.68 17.71 -10.60
CA LEU A 546 21.56 17.23 -11.67
C LEU A 546 22.93 17.90 -11.55
N HIS A 547 23.93 17.11 -11.16
CA HIS A 547 25.28 17.58 -10.90
C HIS A 547 26.30 16.85 -11.77
N ILE A 548 27.39 17.54 -12.10
CA ILE A 548 28.54 16.97 -12.83
C ILE A 548 29.73 16.94 -11.88
N PHE A 549 30.41 15.80 -11.85
CA PHE A 549 31.56 15.51 -11.00
C PHE A 549 32.81 15.23 -11.82
N ASP A 550 33.96 15.64 -11.29
CA ASP A 550 35.26 15.23 -11.82
C ASP A 550 35.62 13.79 -11.42
N PRO A 551 36.71 13.20 -11.97
CA PRO A 551 37.14 11.84 -11.60
C PRO A 551 37.49 11.63 -10.13
N ALA A 552 37.67 12.70 -9.36
CA ALA A 552 37.93 12.65 -7.92
C ALA A 552 36.64 12.75 -7.09
N GLY A 553 35.46 12.78 -7.73
CA GLY A 553 34.16 12.87 -7.07
C GLY A 553 33.82 14.28 -6.57
N ARG A 554 34.50 15.33 -7.05
CA ARG A 554 34.20 16.71 -6.66
C ARG A 554 33.16 17.31 -7.62
N PRO A 555 32.10 17.98 -7.12
CA PRO A 555 31.13 18.64 -7.98
C PRO A 555 31.79 19.83 -8.70
N VAL A 556 31.68 19.87 -10.02
CA VAL A 556 32.27 20.91 -10.87
C VAL A 556 31.22 21.77 -11.57
N ARG A 557 30.00 21.24 -11.76
CA ARG A 557 28.88 21.98 -12.35
C ARG A 557 27.56 21.51 -11.73
N ARG A 558 26.69 22.44 -11.39
CA ARG A 558 25.29 22.19 -10.97
C ARG A 558 24.36 22.69 -12.05
N LEU A 559 23.59 21.78 -12.62
CA LEU A 559 22.73 22.05 -13.76
C LEU A 559 21.28 22.26 -13.34
N LEU A 560 20.80 21.49 -12.36
CA LEU A 560 19.49 21.63 -11.73
C LEU A 560 19.69 21.53 -10.20
N GLU A 561 19.05 22.42 -9.44
CA GLU A 561 19.10 22.48 -7.98
C GLU A 561 17.67 22.56 -7.43
N GLN A 562 17.11 21.43 -7.01
CA GLN A 562 15.76 21.33 -6.41
C GLN A 562 14.65 21.81 -7.35
N GLU A 563 14.79 21.55 -8.65
CA GLU A 563 13.78 21.89 -9.64
C GLU A 563 12.66 20.84 -9.61
N GLU A 564 11.40 21.26 -9.62
CA GLU A 564 10.26 20.35 -9.81
C GLU A 564 10.11 20.03 -11.30
N THR A 565 10.33 18.76 -11.66
CA THR A 565 10.18 18.29 -13.03
C THR A 565 9.80 16.82 -13.05
N GLY A 566 9.19 16.36 -14.14
CA GLY A 566 8.82 14.97 -14.33
C GLY A 566 8.97 14.54 -15.77
N GLY A 567 8.95 13.22 -15.98
CA GLY A 567 9.03 12.64 -17.31
C GLY A 567 10.31 12.95 -18.09
N GLU A 568 10.19 13.39 -19.36
CA GLU A 568 11.34 13.66 -20.23
C GLU A 568 11.75 15.14 -20.20
N HIS A 569 12.95 15.39 -19.69
CA HIS A 569 13.56 16.72 -19.57
C HIS A 569 14.93 16.73 -20.26
N SER A 570 15.38 17.87 -20.78
CA SER A 570 16.73 17.97 -21.37
C SER A 570 17.49 19.20 -20.90
N VAL A 571 18.75 18.99 -20.52
CA VAL A 571 19.66 20.06 -20.09
C VAL A 571 20.87 20.12 -20.99
N VAL A 572 21.31 21.32 -21.35
CA VAL A 572 22.49 21.53 -22.19
C VAL A 572 23.70 21.83 -21.31
N TRP A 573 24.83 21.17 -21.60
CA TRP A 573 26.11 21.46 -20.97
C TRP A 573 27.17 21.83 -22.02
N ASP A 574 27.96 22.86 -21.73
CA ASP A 574 28.96 23.44 -22.61
C ASP A 574 30.41 23.14 -22.18
N GLY A 575 30.59 22.23 -21.22
CA GLY A 575 31.91 21.85 -20.72
C GLY A 575 32.55 22.85 -19.76
N ARG A 576 31.76 23.78 -19.19
CA ARG A 576 32.23 24.73 -18.18
C ARG A 576 31.81 24.33 -16.78
N ALA A 577 32.57 24.82 -15.80
CA ALA A 577 32.23 24.74 -14.39
C ALA A 577 31.20 25.80 -13.97
N ASP A 578 30.76 25.79 -12.71
CA ASP A 578 29.84 26.81 -12.15
C ASP A 578 30.38 28.24 -12.28
N ASP A 579 31.70 28.43 -12.14
CA ASP A 579 32.39 29.71 -12.28
C ASP A 579 32.59 30.16 -13.75
N GLY A 580 32.04 29.40 -14.72
CA GLY A 580 32.17 29.65 -16.15
C GLY A 580 33.54 29.29 -16.75
N ARG A 581 34.46 28.73 -15.96
CA ARG A 581 35.79 28.35 -16.42
C ARG A 581 35.71 27.04 -17.24
N PRO A 582 36.41 26.93 -18.38
CA PRO A 582 36.47 25.68 -19.14
C PRO A 582 37.08 24.55 -18.32
N LEU A 583 36.47 23.37 -18.39
CA LEU A 583 36.97 22.18 -17.73
C LEU A 583 38.04 21.47 -18.57
N PRO A 584 39.05 20.83 -17.95
CA PRO A 584 40.03 20.02 -18.67
C PRO A 584 39.42 18.89 -19.50
N VAL A 585 40.15 18.44 -20.52
CA VAL A 585 39.81 17.21 -21.25
C VAL A 585 39.83 16.04 -20.28
N GLY A 586 38.79 15.23 -20.28
CA GLY A 586 38.65 14.13 -19.33
C GLY A 586 37.25 13.51 -19.32
N ILE A 587 37.11 12.49 -18.47
CA ILE A 587 35.83 11.84 -18.17
C ILE A 587 35.20 12.59 -17.00
N TYR A 588 33.90 12.87 -17.11
CA TYR A 588 33.08 13.46 -16.07
C TYR A 588 31.88 12.54 -15.80
N VAL A 589 31.40 12.54 -14.56
CA VAL A 589 30.21 11.79 -14.15
C VAL A 589 29.06 12.76 -14.00
N ILE A 590 27.95 12.51 -14.68
CA ILE A 590 26.68 13.19 -14.45
C ILE A 590 25.89 12.32 -13.49
N TYR A 591 25.38 12.93 -12.42
CA TYR A 591 24.59 12.28 -11.39
C TYR A 591 23.26 13.02 -11.24
N LEU A 592 22.18 12.26 -11.34
CA LEU A 592 20.82 12.68 -11.13
C LEU A 592 20.31 12.09 -9.82
N GLU A 593 19.70 12.92 -8.99
CA GLU A 593 18.84 12.50 -7.90
C GLU A 593 17.45 13.07 -8.14
N GLY A 594 16.41 12.27 -7.94
CA GLY A 594 15.02 12.73 -7.96
C GLY A 594 14.27 12.15 -6.76
N LEU A 595 13.42 12.96 -6.15
CA LEU A 595 12.50 12.53 -5.10
C LEU A 595 11.08 12.91 -5.49
N ASP A 596 10.20 11.92 -5.49
CA ASP A 596 8.75 12.11 -5.53
C ASP A 596 8.25 12.05 -4.07
N ASP A 597 7.90 13.21 -3.53
CA ASP A 597 7.48 13.37 -2.13
C ASP A 597 6.09 12.74 -1.88
N GLU A 598 5.26 12.59 -2.91
CA GLU A 598 3.89 12.06 -2.81
C GLU A 598 3.88 10.53 -2.92
N ARG A 599 4.72 9.97 -3.81
CA ARG A 599 4.84 8.50 -3.99
C ARG A 599 5.95 7.86 -3.16
N GLY A 600 6.67 8.62 -2.34
CA GLY A 600 7.85 8.16 -1.60
C GLY A 600 8.96 7.58 -2.49
N THR A 601 8.95 7.92 -3.79
CA THR A 601 9.82 7.28 -4.79
C THR A 601 11.10 8.09 -4.96
N ALA A 602 12.25 7.46 -4.71
CA ALA A 602 13.56 8.08 -4.92
C ALA A 602 14.28 7.43 -6.13
N VAL A 603 14.84 8.26 -7.00
CA VAL A 603 15.66 7.80 -8.14
C VAL A 603 17.07 8.35 -8.05
N ARG A 604 18.04 7.51 -8.43
CA ARG A 604 19.45 7.87 -8.55
C ARG A 604 20.00 7.27 -9.83
N GLU A 605 20.41 8.14 -10.75
CA GLU A 605 20.98 7.71 -12.03
C GLU A 605 22.35 8.33 -12.26
N THR A 606 23.23 7.59 -12.90
CA THR A 606 24.57 8.07 -13.28
C THR A 606 24.85 7.77 -14.74
N CYS A 607 25.55 8.68 -15.41
CA CYS A 607 26.17 8.38 -16.70
C CYS A 607 27.52 9.10 -16.84
N THR A 608 28.33 8.65 -17.78
CA THR A 608 29.64 9.27 -18.05
C THR A 608 29.57 10.11 -19.31
N VAL A 609 30.26 11.25 -19.28
CA VAL A 609 30.43 12.12 -20.45
C VAL A 609 31.92 12.43 -20.64
N VAL A 610 32.38 12.37 -21.88
CA VAL A 610 33.77 12.63 -22.23
C VAL A 610 33.88 14.01 -22.86
N LEU A 611 34.58 14.92 -22.18
CA LEU A 611 35.01 16.20 -22.74
C LEU A 611 36.30 15.96 -23.49
N ALA A 612 36.24 16.04 -24.82
CA ALA A 612 37.36 15.79 -25.71
C ALA A 612 38.00 17.09 -26.22
N LYS A 613 39.19 16.93 -26.79
CA LYS A 613 39.81 17.96 -27.62
C LYS A 613 40.31 17.30 -28.89
N ARG A 614 40.07 17.96 -30.02
CA ARG A 614 40.52 17.49 -31.32
C ARG A 614 42.04 17.28 -31.32
N LEU A 615 42.48 16.08 -31.70
CA LEU A 615 43.89 15.80 -31.97
C LEU A 615 44.31 16.62 -33.20
N LYS A 616 45.39 17.37 -33.06
CA LYS A 616 45.95 18.22 -34.12
C LYS A 616 46.58 17.40 -35.24
#